data_AF-A0A924LBN4-F1
#
_entry.id   AF-A0A924LBN4-F1
#
_cell.length_a   1.000
_cell.length_b   1.000
_cell.length_c   1.000
_cell.angle_alpha   90.00
_cell.angle_beta   90.00
_cell.angle_gamma   90.00
#
_symmetry.space_group_name_H-M   'P 1'
#
loop_
_entity.id
_entity.type
_entity.pdbx_description
1 polymer ?
#
loop_
_entity_poly.entity_id
_entity_poly.type
_entity_poly.pdbx_seq_one_letter_code
_entity_poly.pdbx_strand_id
1 'polypeptide(L)' 'MTKVVCPGSFDPVTNGHLDIIERAARLFDEVVVAVLVNENKRGLFSIEERLQ' A
#
# COMPACT_ATOMS: atom_id res chain seq x y z
N MET A 1 -8.32 13.55 -14.93
CA MET A 1 -7.53 12.41 -14.44
C MET A 1 -7.06 12.72 -13.03
N THR A 2 -7.78 12.22 -12.04
CA THR A 2 -7.46 12.40 -10.63
C THR A 2 -6.66 11.21 -10.15
N LYS A 3 -5.45 11.46 -9.65
CA LYS A 3 -4.56 10.44 -9.10
C LYS A 3 -4.51 10.55 -7.58
N VAL A 4 -4.49 9.41 -6.90
CA VAL A 4 -4.36 9.33 -5.44
C VAL A 4 -3.29 8.35 -5.01
N VAL A 5 -2.77 8.52 -3.80
CA VAL A 5 -1.74 7.66 -3.21
C VAL A 5 -2.27 7.03 -1.92
N CYS A 6 -2.08 5.72 -1.78
CA CYS A 6 -2.31 4.97 -0.55
C CYS A 6 -0.95 4.54 0.04
N PRO A 7 -0.31 5.39 0.87
CA PRO A 7 0.99 5.07 1.45
C PRO A 7 0.86 4.15 2.67
N GLY A 8 1.83 3.25 2.86
CA GLY A 8 1.85 2.36 4.02
C GLY A 8 3.07 1.45 4.05
N SER A 9 3.36 0.88 5.22
CA SER A 9 4.43 -0.12 5.37
C SER A 9 4.07 -1.46 4.71
N PHE A 10 2.77 -1.80 4.64
CA PHE A 10 2.22 -3.04 4.09
C PHE A 10 3.01 -4.30 4.46
N ASP A 11 3.19 -4.52 5.76
CA ASP A 11 4.08 -5.53 6.30
C ASP A 11 3.34 -6.47 7.29
N PRO A 12 2.49 -7.39 6.80
CA PRO A 12 2.05 -7.56 5.41
C PRO A 12 0.83 -6.70 5.04
N VAL A 13 0.42 -6.76 3.78
CA VAL A 13 -0.91 -6.31 3.36
C VAL A 13 -1.99 -7.14 4.07
N THR A 14 -3.16 -6.55 4.30
CA THR A 14 -4.28 -7.18 5.00
C THR A 14 -5.58 -6.90 4.24
N ASN A 15 -6.65 -7.65 4.52
CA ASN A 15 -7.96 -7.40 3.91
C ASN A 15 -8.50 -5.99 4.22
N GLY A 16 -8.11 -5.40 5.35
CA GLY A 16 -8.45 -4.00 5.65
C GLY A 16 -7.74 -3.01 4.72
N HIS A 17 -6.47 -3.26 4.38
CA HIS A 17 -5.75 -2.45 3.38
C HIS A 17 -6.40 -2.58 2.00
N LEU A 18 -6.77 -3.81 1.60
CA LEU A 18 -7.41 -4.09 0.32
C LEU A 18 -8.77 -3.38 0.21
N ASP A 19 -9.60 -3.40 1.25
CA ASP A 19 -10.89 -2.66 1.26
C ASP A 19 -10.70 -1.18 0.94
N ILE A 20 -9.71 -0.53 1.59
CA ILE A 20 -9.43 0.89 1.38
C ILE A 20 -8.93 1.15 -0.04
N ILE A 21 -8.00 0.33 -0.54
CA ILE A 21 -7.44 0.46 -1.89
C ILE A 21 -8.54 0.28 -2.94
N GLU A 22 -9.40 -0.73 -2.80
CA GLU A 22 -10.51 -0.96 -3.73
C GLU A 22 -11.53 0.19 -3.71
N ARG A 23 -11.84 0.72 -2.52
CA ARG A 23 -12.73 1.89 -2.40
C ARG A 23 -12.13 3.12 -3.06
N ALA A 24 -10.82 3.35 -2.92
CA ALA A 24 -10.13 4.41 -3.64
C ALA A 24 -10.17 4.19 -5.17
N ALA A 25 -9.95 2.96 -5.63
CA ALA A 25 -9.94 2.61 -7.05
C ALA A 25 -11.31 2.78 -7.72
N ARG A 26 -12.40 2.74 -6.94
CA ARG A 26 -13.77 3.05 -7.41
C ARG A 26 -14.07 4.54 -7.51
N LEU A 27 -13.28 5.40 -6.87
CA LEU A 27 -13.52 6.85 -6.76
C LEU A 27 -12.58 7.70 -7.62
N PHE A 28 -11.42 7.17 -7.99
CA PHE A 28 -10.36 7.91 -8.67
C PHE A 28 -9.87 7.15 -9.91
N ASP A 29 -9.29 7.89 -10.86
CA ASP A 29 -8.84 7.32 -12.14
C ASP A 29 -7.59 6.45 -11.96
N GLU A 30 -6.75 6.75 -10.96
CA GLU A 30 -5.50 6.03 -10.69
C GLU A 30 -5.20 6.01 -9.18
N VAL A 31 -4.86 4.84 -8.66
CA VAL A 31 -4.43 4.64 -7.27
C VAL A 31 -3.00 4.10 -7.26
N VAL A 32 -2.09 4.83 -6.63
CA VAL A 32 -0.71 4.38 -6.40
C VAL A 32 -0.58 3.88 -4.98
N VAL A 33 -0.28 2.58 -4.81
CA VAL A 33 0.03 2.00 -3.51
C VAL A 33 1.53 2.17 -3.26
N ALA A 34 1.89 3.08 -2.35
CA ALA A 34 3.28 3.39 -2.04
C ALA A 34 3.76 2.58 -0.83
N VAL A 35 4.52 1.50 -1.09
CA VAL A 35 5.14 0.68 -0.04
C VAL A 35 6.35 1.42 0.54
N LEU A 36 6.22 1.84 1.79
CA LEU A 36 7.24 2.65 2.47
C LEU A 36 8.20 1.78 3.27
N VAL A 37 9.47 2.15 3.21
CA VAL A 37 10.54 1.59 4.01
C VAL A 37 10.76 2.46 5.24
N ASN A 38 10.81 1.84 6.42
CA ASN A 38 11.22 2.52 7.64
C ASN A 38 12.47 1.84 8.18
N GLU A 39 13.62 2.50 8.01
CA GLU A 39 14.94 1.98 8.43
C GLU A 39 15.03 1.76 9.95
N ASN A 40 14.21 2.46 10.74
CA ASN A 40 14.16 2.32 12.19
C ASN A 40 13.20 1.20 12.66
N LYS A 41 12.50 0.53 11.74
CA LYS A 41 11.59 -0.57 12.06
C LYS A 41 12.16 -1.89 11.56
N ARG A 42 12.22 -2.91 12.43
CA ARG A 42 12.40 -4.29 11.97
C ARG A 42 11.06 -4.80 11.42
N GLY A 43 11.01 -4.92 10.10
CA GLY A 43 9.87 -5.47 9.40
C GLY A 43 9.78 -6.99 9.51
N LEU A 44 8.58 -7.53 9.31
CA LEU A 44 8.36 -8.97 9.22
C LEU A 44 8.83 -9.52 7.86
N PHE A 45 8.54 -8.77 6.80
CA PHE A 45 8.89 -9.08 5.42
C PHE A 45 9.94 -8.11 4.86
N SER A 46 10.76 -8.57 3.91
CA SER A 46 11.61 -7.72 3.08
C SER A 46 10.77 -6.79 2.20
N ILE A 47 11.41 -5.81 1.55
CA ILE A 47 10.69 -4.91 0.63
C ILE A 47 10.17 -5.71 -0.57
N GLU A 48 10.97 -6.63 -1.08
CA GLU A 48 10.65 -7.51 -2.21
C GLU A 48 9.45 -8.40 -1.89
N GLU A 49 9.39 -8.98 -0.68
CA GLU A 49 8.27 -9.80 -0.23
C GLU A 49 6.95 -9.03 -0.13
N ARG A 50 7.00 -7.74 0.16
CA ARG A 50 5.79 -6.88 0.25
C ARG A 50 5.28 -6.40 -1.12
N LEU A 51 6.10 -6.51 -2.16
CA LEU A 51 5.78 -6.07 -3.53
C LEU A 51 5.30 -7.20 -4.44
N GLN A 52 5.36 -8.46 -3.97
CA GLN A 52 4.84 -9.63 -4.69
C GLN A 52 3.31 -9.70 -4.63
#